data_AF-A0A9P2A8F1-F1
#
_entry.id   AF-A0A9P2A8F1-F1
#
_cell.length_a   1.000
_cell.length_b   1.000
_cell.length_c   1.000
_cell.angle_alpha   90.00
_cell.angle_beta   90.00
_cell.angle_gamma   90.00
#
_symmetry.space_group_name_H-M   'P 1'
#
loop_
_entity.id
_entity.type
_entity.pdbx_description
1 polymer ?
#
loop_
_entity_poly.entity_id
_entity_poly.type
_entity_poly.pdbx_seq_one_letter_code
_entity_poly.pdbx_strand_id
1 'polypeptide(L)'
;MTKLKLENRDLEALRTTGKLSISETDAYEVVDELQTYQDFSKVKERFIVRNVQTNELLELVIVKTFRNRTDLVGHISSATTKPLTSTLKKRLTSNEESALMAPVLHDKLAQVRKELGV
;
A
#
# COMPACT_ATOMS: atom_id res chain seq x y z
N MET A 1 9.62 -13.56 -7.74
CA MET A 1 8.38 -12.78 -7.99
C MET A 1 7.25 -13.79 -8.14
N THR A 2 6.11 -13.57 -7.51
CA THR A 2 4.96 -14.48 -7.57
C THR A 2 3.83 -13.81 -8.33
N LYS A 3 3.23 -14.51 -9.29
CA LYS A 3 2.09 -14.00 -10.07
C LYS A 3 0.79 -14.39 -9.39
N LEU A 4 -0.08 -13.41 -9.20
CA LEU A 4 -1.38 -13.58 -8.57
C LEU A 4 -2.48 -13.57 -9.63
N LYS A 5 -3.49 -14.42 -9.44
CA LYS A 5 -4.72 -14.36 -10.23
C LYS A 5 -5.68 -13.43 -9.49
N LEU A 6 -5.78 -12.19 -9.96
CA LEU A 6 -6.67 -11.18 -9.38
C LEU A 6 -7.71 -10.74 -10.41
N GLU A 7 -8.94 -10.59 -9.94
CA GLU A 7 -10.04 -9.96 -10.66
C GLU A 7 -10.24 -8.53 -10.17
N ASN A 8 -10.98 -7.73 -10.93
CA ASN A 8 -11.27 -6.35 -10.56
C ASN A 8 -12.00 -6.25 -9.20
N ARG A 9 -12.86 -7.22 -8.89
CA ARG A 9 -13.57 -7.30 -7.61
C ARG A 9 -12.60 -7.46 -6.43
N ASP A 10 -11.53 -8.24 -6.60
CA ASP A 10 -10.53 -8.45 -5.55
C ASP A 10 -9.74 -7.18 -5.27
N LEU A 11 -9.46 -6.40 -6.32
CA LEU A 11 -8.81 -5.10 -6.17
C LEU A 11 -9.72 -4.07 -5.51
N GLU A 12 -11.02 -4.07 -5.83
CA GLU A 12 -11.97 -3.20 -5.12
C GLU A 12 -12.08 -3.59 -3.65
N ALA A 13 -12.10 -4.89 -3.33
CA ALA A 13 -12.03 -5.38 -1.96
C ALA A 13 -10.73 -4.95 -1.27
N LEU A 14 -9.59 -5.01 -1.97
CA LEU A 14 -8.30 -4.57 -1.46
C LEU A 14 -8.32 -3.10 -1.05
N ARG A 15 -8.85 -2.23 -1.90
CA ARG A 15 -8.92 -0.78 -1.66
C ARG A 15 -9.94 -0.41 -0.58
N THR A 16 -11.04 -1.16 -0.50
CA THR A 16 -12.14 -0.85 0.44
C THR A 16 -11.86 -1.38 1.84
N THR A 17 -11.33 -2.61 1.92
CA THR A 17 -11.18 -3.33 3.20
C THR A 17 -9.73 -3.42 3.66
N GLY A 18 -8.78 -3.09 2.80
CA GLY A 18 -7.35 -3.32 3.05
C GLY A 18 -6.96 -4.80 3.02
N LYS A 19 -7.84 -5.70 2.56
CA LYS A 19 -7.60 -7.15 2.56
C LYS A 19 -7.76 -7.77 1.18
N LEU A 20 -6.88 -8.70 0.88
CA LEU A 20 -6.90 -9.55 -0.32
C LEU A 20 -6.97 -11.00 0.12
N SER A 21 -7.96 -11.74 -0.38
CA SER A 21 -8.01 -13.19 -0.21
C SER A 21 -8.15 -13.81 -1.59
N ILE A 22 -7.06 -14.39 -2.08
CA ILE A 22 -6.94 -14.91 -3.44
C ILE A 22 -7.25 -16.41 -3.46
N SER A 23 -6.84 -17.09 -2.40
CA SER A 23 -7.13 -18.50 -2.16
C SER A 23 -7.13 -18.77 -0.65
N GLU A 24 -7.46 -19.99 -0.26
CA GLU A 24 -7.36 -20.43 1.15
C GLU A 24 -5.92 -20.31 1.70
N THR A 25 -4.91 -20.35 0.82
CA THR A 25 -3.50 -20.25 1.20
C THR A 25 -2.88 -18.88 0.94
N ASP A 26 -3.49 -18.04 0.11
CA ASP A 26 -2.95 -16.75 -0.29
C ASP A 26 -3.86 -15.62 0.17
N ALA A 27 -3.59 -15.15 1.39
CA ALA A 27 -4.22 -13.97 1.97
C ALA A 27 -3.17 -12.88 2.23
N TYR A 28 -3.51 -11.65 1.87
CA TYR A 28 -2.66 -10.48 2.01
C TYR A 28 -3.42 -9.34 2.66
N GLU A 29 -2.75 -8.58 3.52
CA GLU A 29 -3.29 -7.36 4.12
C GLU A 29 -2.45 -6.15 3.70
N VAL A 30 -3.10 -5.07 3.29
CA VAL A 30 -2.45 -3.81 2.92
C VAL A 30 -1.90 -3.16 4.18
N VAL A 31 -0.62 -2.83 4.12
CA VAL A 31 0.10 -2.09 5.16
C VAL A 31 0.26 -0.63 4.75
N ASP A 32 0.54 -0.39 3.47
CA ASP A 32 0.73 0.97 2.95
C ASP A 32 0.39 1.05 1.45
N GLU A 33 -0.09 2.22 1.02
CA GLU A 33 -0.36 2.52 -0.39
C GLU A 33 0.78 3.40 -0.92
N LEU A 34 1.54 2.91 -1.91
CA LEU A 34 2.75 3.61 -2.33
C LEU A 34 2.45 4.67 -3.37
N GLN A 35 1.98 4.23 -4.53
CA GLN A 35 1.78 5.11 -5.67
C GLN A 35 0.98 4.39 -6.77
N THR A 36 0.06 5.14 -7.34
CA THR A 36 -0.58 4.79 -8.61
C THR A 36 0.01 5.67 -9.70
N TYR A 37 0.51 5.06 -10.77
CA TYR A 37 0.98 5.80 -11.94
C TYR A 37 0.27 5.33 -13.20
N GLN A 38 -0.04 6.27 -14.08
CA GLN A 38 -0.64 6.01 -15.38
C GLN A 38 0.42 6.24 -16.45
N ASP A 39 0.56 5.28 -17.36
CA ASP A 39 1.48 5.31 -18.48
C ASP A 39 0.70 4.96 -19.76
N PHE A 40 0.52 5.94 -20.66
CA PHE A 40 -0.27 5.96 -21.91
C PHE A 40 -1.59 5.15 -21.95
N SER A 41 -1.55 3.81 -21.81
CA SER A 41 -2.69 2.88 -21.85
C SER A 41 -2.78 1.93 -20.63
N LYS A 42 -1.92 2.12 -19.64
CA LYS A 42 -1.81 1.27 -18.44
C LYS A 42 -1.86 2.09 -17.18
N VAL A 43 -2.52 1.57 -16.16
CA VAL A 43 -2.44 2.07 -14.80
C VAL A 43 -1.72 1.03 -13.98
N LYS A 44 -0.72 1.46 -13.21
CA LYS A 44 0.11 0.59 -12.39
C LYS A 44 0.00 1.06 -10.95
N GLU A 45 -0.58 0.20 -10.14
CA GLU A 45 -0.88 0.43 -8.73
C GLU A 45 0.08 -0.37 -7.87
N ARG A 46 0.64 0.27 -6.84
CA ARG A 46 1.64 -0.34 -5.96
C ARG A 46 1.19 -0.24 -4.52
N PHE A 47 1.20 -1.39 -3.86
CA PHE A 47 0.85 -1.54 -2.46
C PHE A 47 1.98 -2.25 -1.71
N ILE A 48 2.15 -1.94 -0.43
CA ILE A 48 2.86 -2.79 0.50
C ILE A 48 1.83 -3.69 1.14
N VAL A 49 2.02 -4.99 0.99
CA VAL A 49 1.13 -5.99 1.57
C VAL A 49 1.92 -6.94 2.47
N ARG A 50 1.25 -7.43 3.50
CA ARG A 50 1.74 -8.48 4.38
C ARG A 50 1.05 -9.79 4.00
N ASN A 51 1.82 -10.83 3.72
CA ASN A 51 1.27 -12.17 3.61
C ASN A 51 0.81 -12.63 5.01
N VAL A 52 -0.46 -13.02 5.14
CA VAL A 52 -1.05 -13.36 6.44
C VAL A 52 -0.47 -14.66 7.01
N GLN A 53 -0.06 -15.59 6.15
CA GLN A 53 0.49 -16.88 6.57
C GLN A 53 1.96 -16.80 6.98
N THR A 54 2.78 -16.12 6.18
CA THR A 54 4.23 -16.04 6.41
C THR A 54 4.65 -14.80 7.19
N ASN A 55 3.72 -13.86 7.41
CA ASN A 55 3.97 -12.53 7.98
C ASN A 55 5.02 -11.70 7.20
N GLU A 56 5.31 -12.09 5.96
CA GLU A 56 6.30 -11.40 5.13
C GLU A 56 5.72 -10.15 4.47
N LEU A 57 6.50 -9.06 4.48
CA LEU A 57 6.16 -7.84 3.77
C LEU A 57 6.64 -7.87 2.33
N LEU A 58 5.72 -7.64 1.42
CA LEU A 58 5.90 -7.72 -0.03
C LEU A 58 5.37 -6.46 -0.70
N GLU A 59 5.97 -6.12 -1.83
CA GLU A 59 5.41 -5.13 -2.75
C GLU A 59 4.47 -5.85 -3.72
N LEU A 60 3.19 -5.47 -3.69
CA LEU A 60 2.19 -5.88 -4.65
C LEU A 60 2.10 -4.84 -5.76
N VAL A 61 2.30 -5.27 -7.00
CA VAL A 61 2.20 -4.44 -8.20
C VAL A 61 1.07 -4.96 -9.07
N ILE A 62 0.07 -4.12 -9.30
CA ILE A 62 -1.08 -4.45 -10.14
C ILE A 62 -1.05 -3.57 -11.38
N VAL A 63 -1.17 -4.18 -12.54
CA VAL A 63 -1.13 -3.51 -13.84
C VAL A 63 -2.49 -3.66 -14.49
N LYS A 64 -3.21 -2.55 -14.61
CA LYS A 64 -4.44 -2.42 -15.38
C LYS A 64 -4.15 -1.91 -16.79
N THR A 65 -4.89 -2.42 -17.75
CA THR A 65 -4.87 -2.00 -19.16
C THR A 65 -6.28 -1.63 -19.60
N PHE A 66 -6.40 -0.60 -20.40
CA PHE A 66 -7.68 -0.11 -20.91
C PHE A 66 -7.79 -0.44 -22.39
N ARG A 67 -8.92 -0.98 -22.82
CA ARG A 67 -9.11 -1.36 -24.23
C ARG A 67 -9.27 -0.15 -25.15
N ASN A 68 -9.90 0.91 -24.67
CA ASN A 68 -10.16 2.14 -25.43
C ASN A 68 -10.39 3.33 -24.48
N ARG A 69 -10.62 4.53 -25.04
CA ARG A 69 -10.84 5.76 -24.25
C ARG A 69 -12.14 5.77 -23.42
N THR A 70 -13.09 4.91 -23.75
CA THR A 70 -14.38 4.79 -23.05
C THR A 70 -14.36 3.73 -21.95
N ASP A 71 -13.33 2.90 -21.90
CA ASP A 71 -13.12 1.91 -20.86
C ASP A 71 -12.59 2.63 -19.61
N LEU A 72 -13.47 2.89 -18.66
CA LEU A 72 -13.14 3.58 -17.40
C LEU A 72 -12.68 2.61 -16.30
N VAL A 73 -12.97 1.31 -16.46
CA VAL A 73 -12.71 0.29 -15.43
C VAL A 73 -11.35 -0.35 -15.65
N GLY A 74 -11.01 -0.64 -16.91
CA GLY A 74 -9.83 -1.39 -17.29
C GLY A 74 -9.90 -2.85 -16.82
N HIS A 75 -8.97 -3.66 -17.30
CA HIS A 75 -8.80 -5.04 -16.86
C HIS A 75 -7.42 -5.22 -16.22
N ILE A 76 -7.35 -6.08 -15.20
CA ILE A 76 -6.08 -6.46 -14.59
C ILE A 76 -5.33 -7.34 -15.59
N SER A 77 -4.27 -6.80 -16.18
CA SER A 77 -3.36 -7.52 -17.07
C SER A 77 -2.34 -8.36 -16.32
N SER A 78 -1.95 -7.91 -15.13
CA SER A 78 -0.96 -8.61 -14.29
C SER A 78 -1.09 -8.14 -12.84
N ALA A 79 -0.89 -9.07 -11.91
CA ALA A 79 -0.68 -8.78 -10.50
C ALA A 79 0.51 -9.62 -10.02
N THR A 80 1.51 -8.97 -9.42
CA THR A 80 2.70 -9.67 -8.95
C THR A 80 3.14 -9.18 -7.58
N THR A 81 3.61 -10.10 -6.74
CA THR A 81 4.29 -9.78 -5.49
C THR A 81 5.80 -9.98 -5.63
N LYS A 82 6.56 -9.10 -4.97
CA LYS A 82 8.01 -9.21 -4.87
C LYS A 82 8.48 -8.75 -3.49
N PRO A 83 9.65 -9.20 -3.02
CA PRO A 83 10.22 -8.70 -1.78
C PRO A 83 10.39 -7.18 -1.81
N LEU A 84 10.18 -6.52 -0.66
CA LEU A 84 10.41 -5.09 -0.55
C LEU A 84 11.86 -4.72 -0.83
N THR A 85 12.06 -3.67 -1.63
CA THR A 85 13.37 -3.04 -1.81
C THR A 85 13.87 -2.39 -0.52
N SER A 86 15.19 -2.30 -0.33
CA SER A 86 15.78 -1.74 0.90
C SER A 86 15.28 -0.32 1.22
N THR A 87 14.98 0.49 0.19
CA THR A 87 14.41 1.83 0.32
C THR A 87 13.01 1.83 0.93
N LEU A 88 12.14 0.92 0.48
CA LEU A 88 10.78 0.77 1.02
C LEU A 88 10.81 0.22 2.45
N LYS A 89 11.70 -0.75 2.73
CA LYS A 89 11.90 -1.24 4.10
C LYS A 89 12.31 -0.11 5.05
N LYS A 90 13.26 0.75 4.65
CA LYS A 90 13.68 1.91 5.44
C LYS A 90 12.56 2.93 5.65
N ARG A 91 11.69 3.14 4.67
CA ARG A 91 10.54 4.06 4.81
C ARG A 91 9.56 3.52 5.86
N LEU A 92 9.25 2.22 5.83
CA LEU A 92 8.37 1.59 6.81
C LEU A 92 8.94 1.68 8.24
N THR A 93 10.21 1.34 8.43
CA THR A 93 10.85 1.42 9.76
C THR A 93 10.93 2.87 10.26
N SER A 94 11.17 3.83 9.36
CA SER A 94 11.16 5.26 9.73
C SER A 94 9.77 5.75 10.13
N ASN A 95 8.71 5.18 9.56
CA ASN A 95 7.33 5.52 9.93
C ASN A 95 6.97 4.96 11.31
N GLU A 96 7.47 3.77 11.66
CA GLU A 96 7.35 3.22 13.02
C GLU A 96 8.16 4.04 14.04
N GLU A 97 9.37 4.48 13.70
CA GLU A 97 10.20 5.33 14.57
C GLU A 97 9.59 6.74 14.76
N SER A 98 8.97 7.29 13.71
CA SER A 98 8.24 8.57 13.78
C SER A 98 6.95 8.47 14.59
N ALA A 99 6.23 7.35 14.54
CA ALA A 99 5.07 7.09 15.39
C ALA A 99 5.44 6.95 16.88
N LEU A 100 6.63 6.44 17.19
CA LEU A 100 7.16 6.35 18.56
C LEU A 100 7.68 7.68 19.11
N MET A 101 8.02 8.65 18.24
CA MET A 101 8.44 10.00 18.64
C MET A 101 7.30 11.02 18.77
N ALA A 102 6.06 10.62 18.49
CA ALA A 102 4.90 11.50 18.50
C ALA A 102 4.43 12.07 19.86
N PRO A 103 4.81 11.59 21.07
CA PRO A 103 4.33 12.24 22.28
C PRO A 103 5.21 13.43 22.73
N VAL A 104 6.44 13.59 22.23
CA VAL A 104 7.39 14.58 22.80
C VAL A 104 7.25 15.98 22.20
N LEU A 105 6.72 16.09 20.98
CA LEU A 105 6.55 17.41 20.31
C LEU A 105 5.31 18.17 20.75
N HIS A 106 4.26 17.47 21.22
CA HIS A 106 3.07 18.12 21.77
C HIS A 106 3.36 18.84 23.09
N ASP A 107 4.26 18.31 23.91
CA ASP A 107 4.61 18.89 25.21
C ASP A 107 5.37 20.22 25.05
N LYS A 108 6.29 20.31 24.09
CA LYS A 108 7.01 21.57 23.81
C LYS A 108 6.10 22.69 23.29
N LEU A 109 5.08 22.36 22.48
CA LEU A 109 4.15 23.34 21.94
C LEU A 109 3.18 23.85 23.02
N ALA A 110 2.78 22.98 23.96
CA ALA A 110 2.01 23.36 25.14
C ALA A 110 2.84 24.21 26.12
N GLN A 111 4.12 23.88 26.31
CA GLN A 111 5.03 24.64 27.16
C GLN A 111 5.26 26.06 26.63
N VAL A 112 5.44 26.24 25.32
CA VAL A 112 5.60 27.57 24.70
C VAL A 112 4.32 28.40 24.80
N ARG A 113 3.13 27.80 24.71
CA ARG A 113 1.85 28.52 24.92
C ARG A 113 1.69 29.01 26.36
N LYS A 114 2.13 28.20 27.34
CA LYS A 114 2.09 28.55 28.77
C LYS A 114 3.04 29.70 29.13
N GLU A 115 4.20 29.80 28.46
CA GLU A 115 5.14 30.91 28.65
C GLU A 115 4.73 32.20 27.92
N LEU A 116 3.92 32.11 26.87
CA LEU A 116 3.43 33.27 26.10
C LEU A 116 2.10 33.85 26.61
N GLY A 117 1.49 33.26 27.65
CA GLY A 117 0.33 33.85 28.33
C GLY A 117 -0.91 34.05 27.45
N VAL A 118 -1.20 33.11 26.55
CA VAL A 118 -2.47 33.04 25.80
C VAL A 118 -3.22 31.76 26.15
#